data_AF-A0A536BC26-F1
#
_entry.id   AF-A0A536BC26-F1
#
_cell.length_a   1.000
_cell.length_b   1.000
_cell.length_c   1.000
_cell.angle_alpha   90.00
_cell.angle_beta   90.00
_cell.angle_gamma   90.00
#
_symmetry.space_group_name_H-M   'P 1'
#
loop_
_entity.id
_entity.type
_entity.pdbx_description
1 polymer ?
#
loop_
_entity_poly.entity_id
_entity_poly.type
_entity_poly.pdbx_seq_one_letter_code
_entity_poly.pdbx_strand_id
1 'polypeptide(L)'
;MNNTPVVQQPRRRPLWLVGALTVLSLGAYIPIWYGLSWAELKRETDDGGSSPMARGTGDAGMQPLAHALSIFVPVYGVWQAYRHFALIDALRRKVDAARGVDALTGAIGTGIWWLTFTHYSSEPIFQALDAIELAAGTAVILYGQRGLNAYWRARPGTPVAERVTEVDWVALGVAASFAFLTLVGALMGPAS
;
A
#
# COMPACT_ATOMS: atom_id res chain seq x y z
N MET A 1 -23.18 -27.63 7.51
CA MET A 1 -22.57 -26.36 7.96
C MET A 1 -22.69 -25.37 6.82
N ASN A 2 -23.44 -24.27 7.01
CA ASN A 2 -23.53 -23.21 6.01
C ASN A 2 -22.20 -22.46 5.99
N ASN A 3 -21.37 -22.74 4.98
CA ASN A 3 -20.17 -21.97 4.68
C ASN A 3 -20.58 -20.70 3.92
N THR A 4 -21.30 -19.79 4.58
CA THR A 4 -21.45 -18.45 4.05
C THR A 4 -20.07 -17.79 4.15
N PRO A 5 -19.41 -17.43 3.03
CA PRO A 5 -18.14 -16.75 3.09
C PRO A 5 -18.31 -15.48 3.92
N VAL A 6 -17.47 -15.30 4.95
CA VAL A 6 -17.47 -14.07 5.74
C VAL A 6 -17.08 -12.94 4.79
N VAL A 7 -18.05 -12.16 4.35
CA VAL A 7 -17.80 -10.95 3.55
C VAL A 7 -17.02 -10.01 4.45
N GLN A 8 -15.73 -9.86 4.16
CA GLN A 8 -14.86 -8.97 4.92
C GLN A 8 -15.36 -7.55 4.74
N GLN A 9 -15.95 -6.97 5.79
CA GLN A 9 -16.49 -5.63 5.71
C GLN A 9 -15.40 -4.63 5.32
N PRO A 10 -15.69 -3.70 4.39
CA PRO A 10 -14.76 -2.64 4.06
C PRO A 10 -14.41 -1.85 5.32
N ARG A 11 -13.16 -1.39 5.39
CA ARG A 11 -12.66 -0.56 6.49
C ARG A 11 -11.80 0.55 5.94
N ARG A 12 -11.76 1.68 6.65
CA ARG A 12 -10.71 2.67 6.46
C ARG A 12 -9.54 2.31 7.35
N ARG A 13 -8.35 2.18 6.78
CA ARG A 13 -7.12 1.96 7.58
C ARG A 13 -6.64 3.31 8.11
N PRO A 14 -6.41 3.47 9.42
CA PRO A 14 -5.80 4.70 9.94
C PRO A 14 -4.46 4.99 9.25
N LEU A 15 -4.19 6.26 8.94
CA LEU A 15 -2.93 6.64 8.31
C LEU A 15 -1.73 6.37 9.21
N TRP A 16 -1.87 6.58 10.54
CA TRP A 16 -0.81 6.29 11.49
C TRP A 16 -0.42 4.80 11.47
N LEU A 17 -1.40 3.90 11.33
CA LEU A 17 -1.16 2.46 11.30
C LEU A 17 -0.37 2.08 10.06
N VAL A 18 -0.78 2.57 8.90
CA VAL A 18 -0.09 2.33 7.62
C VAL A 18 1.33 2.89 7.65
N GLY A 19 1.51 4.09 8.21
CA GLY A 19 2.83 4.69 8.39
C GLY A 19 3.72 3.88 9.33
N ALA A 20 3.19 3.52 10.51
CA ALA A 20 3.91 2.74 11.51
C ALA A 20 4.30 1.36 10.97
N LEU A 21 3.38 0.63 10.32
CA LEU A 21 3.68 -0.65 9.69
C LEU A 21 4.76 -0.50 8.61
N THR A 22 4.71 0.56 7.80
CA THR A 22 5.74 0.80 6.76
C THR A 22 7.11 1.04 7.38
N VAL A 23 7.21 1.98 8.32
CA VAL A 23 8.49 2.36 8.94
C VAL A 23 9.06 1.22 9.78
N LEU A 24 8.26 0.61 10.65
CA LEU A 24 8.73 -0.45 11.56
C LEU A 24 9.06 -1.74 10.80
N SER A 25 8.47 -1.98 9.64
CA SER A 25 8.86 -3.12 8.77
C SER A 25 9.98 -2.77 7.79
N LEU A 26 10.60 -1.59 7.92
CA LEU A 26 11.63 -1.09 7.00
C LEU A 26 11.20 -1.16 5.53
N GLY A 27 9.93 -0.81 5.27
CA GLY A 27 9.35 -0.80 3.92
C GLY A 27 8.78 -2.13 3.45
N ALA A 28 8.96 -3.25 4.17
CA ALA A 28 8.42 -4.54 3.76
C ALA A 28 6.88 -4.57 3.70
N TYR A 29 6.21 -3.66 4.41
CA TYR A 29 4.76 -3.49 4.32
C TYR A 29 4.27 -2.86 3.01
N ILE A 30 5.13 -2.21 2.22
CA ILE A 30 4.76 -1.57 0.94
C ILE A 30 4.07 -2.55 -0.02
N PRO A 31 4.68 -3.69 -0.41
CA PRO A 31 4.01 -4.67 -1.27
C PRO A 31 2.75 -5.26 -0.63
N ILE A 32 2.73 -5.43 0.70
CA ILE A 32 1.56 -5.90 1.43
C ILE A 32 0.40 -4.91 1.29
N TRP A 33 0.68 -3.62 1.42
CA TRP A 33 -0.31 -2.56 1.21
C TRP A 33 -0.89 -2.65 -0.19
N TYR A 34 -0.05 -2.75 -1.24
CA TYR A 34 -0.54 -2.90 -2.62
C TYR A 34 -1.50 -4.06 -2.76
N GLY A 35 -1.15 -5.24 -2.23
CA GLY A 35 -2.04 -6.40 -2.28
C GLY A 35 -3.37 -6.16 -1.56
N LEU A 36 -3.30 -5.65 -0.32
CA LEU A 36 -4.49 -5.42 0.50
C LEU A 36 -5.43 -4.36 -0.09
N SER A 37 -4.90 -3.23 -0.56
CA SER A 37 -5.70 -2.19 -1.20
C SER A 37 -6.21 -2.64 -2.58
N TRP A 38 -5.47 -3.47 -3.31
CA TRP A 38 -5.95 -4.04 -4.57
C TRP A 38 -7.12 -5.00 -4.36
N ALA A 39 -7.09 -5.80 -3.29
CA ALA A 39 -8.23 -6.63 -2.90
C ALA A 39 -9.47 -5.80 -2.54
N GLU A 40 -9.28 -4.64 -1.91
CA GLU A 40 -10.37 -3.70 -1.61
C GLU A 40 -10.93 -3.06 -2.88
N LEU A 41 -10.05 -2.61 -3.77
CA LEU A 41 -10.43 -2.02 -5.06
C LEU A 41 -11.17 -3.04 -5.92
N LYS A 42 -10.70 -4.29 -5.97
CA LYS A 42 -11.36 -5.38 -6.69
C LYS A 42 -12.80 -5.57 -6.20
N ARG A 43 -13.02 -5.69 -4.89
CA ARG A 43 -14.38 -5.84 -4.34
C ARG A 43 -15.29 -4.69 -4.75
N GLU A 44 -14.78 -3.45 -4.70
CA GLU A 44 -15.56 -2.28 -5.11
C GLU A 44 -15.90 -2.25 -6.60
N THR A 45 -15.00 -2.74 -7.45
CA THR A 45 -15.23 -2.81 -8.90
C THR A 45 -16.14 -3.97 -9.29
N ASP A 46 -16.03 -5.10 -8.59
CA ASP A 46 -16.82 -6.31 -8.85
C ASP A 46 -18.28 -6.15 -8.40
N ASP A 47 -18.53 -5.44 -7.29
CA ASP A 47 -19.87 -5.22 -6.71
C ASP A 47 -20.72 -4.16 -7.48
N GLY A 48 -20.43 -3.91 -8.77
CA GLY A 48 -21.23 -3.04 -9.65
C GLY A 48 -20.67 -1.63 -9.90
N GLY A 49 -19.45 -1.35 -9.44
CA GLY A 49 -18.75 -0.08 -9.67
C GLY A 49 -18.19 0.06 -11.08
N SER A 50 -19.03 0.13 -12.12
CA SER A 50 -18.63 0.29 -13.53
C SER A 50 -17.54 1.36 -13.73
N SER A 51 -16.28 0.93 -13.82
CA SER A 51 -15.14 1.78 -14.15
C SER A 51 -14.73 1.46 -15.59
N PRO A 52 -14.57 2.44 -16.48
CA PRO A 52 -14.19 2.21 -17.88
C PRO A 52 -12.86 1.44 -18.02
N MET A 53 -11.97 1.54 -17.04
CA MET A 53 -10.72 0.76 -16.98
C MET A 53 -10.93 -0.75 -16.75
N ALA A 54 -12.11 -1.17 -16.26
CA ALA A 54 -12.44 -2.58 -16.05
C ALA A 54 -12.86 -3.31 -17.34
N ARG A 55 -13.16 -2.57 -18.42
CA ARG A 55 -13.77 -3.13 -19.65
C ARG A 55 -12.78 -3.88 -20.57
N GLY A 56 -11.62 -4.27 -20.08
CA GLY A 56 -10.62 -5.07 -20.82
C GLY A 56 -9.84 -6.08 -19.97
N THR A 57 -10.10 -6.16 -18.67
CA THR A 57 -9.46 -7.13 -17.77
C THR A 57 -10.54 -7.69 -16.84
N GLY A 58 -11.40 -8.56 -17.37
CA GLY A 58 -12.39 -9.28 -16.56
C GLY A 58 -11.73 -10.00 -15.37
N ASP A 59 -12.54 -10.29 -14.34
CA ASP A 59 -12.32 -10.95 -13.04
C ASP A 59 -11.01 -11.74 -12.78
N ALA A 60 -10.39 -12.31 -13.81
CA ALA A 60 -9.08 -12.95 -13.83
C ALA A 60 -7.88 -12.01 -13.61
N GLY A 61 -8.01 -10.70 -13.88
CA GLY A 61 -6.87 -9.77 -13.91
C GLY A 61 -6.47 -9.10 -12.59
N MET A 62 -7.37 -9.04 -11.60
CA MET A 62 -7.12 -8.33 -10.33
C MET A 62 -6.72 -9.28 -9.19
N GLN A 63 -5.60 -9.99 -9.33
CA GLN A 63 -5.12 -10.91 -8.30
C GLN A 63 -4.29 -10.15 -7.23
N PRO A 64 -4.73 -10.08 -5.96
CA PRO A 64 -4.05 -9.28 -4.92
C PRO A 64 -2.61 -9.70 -4.65
N LEU A 65 -2.36 -11.00 -4.59
CA LEU A 65 -1.02 -11.53 -4.36
C LEU A 65 -0.10 -11.26 -5.55
N ALA A 66 -0.58 -11.52 -6.77
CA ALA A 66 0.21 -11.22 -7.98
C ALA A 66 0.50 -9.72 -8.08
N HIS A 67 -0.44 -8.87 -7.67
CA HIS A 67 -0.25 -7.43 -7.62
C HIS A 67 0.80 -7.03 -6.58
N ALA A 68 0.73 -7.54 -5.34
CA ALA A 68 1.76 -7.31 -4.32
C ALA A 68 3.16 -7.74 -4.77
N LEU A 69 3.26 -8.85 -5.50
CA LEU A 69 4.55 -9.34 -6.00
C LEU A 69 5.04 -8.59 -7.23
N SER A 70 4.13 -8.08 -8.07
CA SER A 70 4.48 -7.36 -9.29
C SER A 70 5.28 -6.09 -9.05
N ILE A 71 5.15 -5.48 -7.86
CA ILE A 71 5.85 -4.25 -7.50
C ILE A 71 7.37 -4.47 -7.45
N PHE A 72 7.82 -5.72 -7.30
CA PHE A 72 9.24 -6.09 -7.35
C PHE A 72 9.79 -6.24 -8.77
N VAL A 73 8.96 -6.32 -9.80
CA VAL A 73 9.40 -6.50 -11.19
C VAL A 73 9.80 -5.14 -11.77
N PRO A 74 11.04 -4.92 -12.21
CA PRO A 74 11.47 -3.65 -12.79
C PRO A 74 10.56 -3.21 -13.93
N VAL A 75 10.31 -1.89 -14.04
CA VAL A 75 9.45 -1.24 -15.07
C VAL A 75 7.98 -1.66 -14.99
N TYR A 76 7.68 -2.96 -14.99
CA TYR A 76 6.34 -3.51 -14.82
C TYR A 76 5.72 -3.09 -13.48
N GLY A 77 6.49 -3.10 -12.39
CA GLY A 77 6.04 -2.64 -11.07
C GLY A 77 5.67 -1.17 -11.05
N VAL A 78 6.41 -0.32 -11.78
CA VAL A 78 6.09 1.12 -11.94
C VAL A 78 4.80 1.30 -12.73
N TRP A 79 4.65 0.59 -13.84
CA TRP A 79 3.41 0.59 -14.63
C TRP A 79 2.22 0.08 -13.81
N GLN A 80 2.43 -0.96 -13.01
CA GLN A 80 1.39 -1.56 -12.18
C GLN A 80 1.02 -0.65 -11.00
N ALA A 81 1.98 0.09 -10.44
CA ALA A 81 1.73 1.16 -9.49
C ALA A 81 0.90 2.30 -10.12
N TYR A 82 1.25 2.73 -11.34
CA TYR A 82 0.42 3.71 -12.07
C TYR A 82 -1.04 3.24 -12.17
N ARG A 83 -1.27 1.98 -12.58
CA ARG A 83 -2.62 1.41 -12.65
C ARG A 83 -3.32 1.38 -11.30
N HIS A 84 -2.59 1.07 -10.23
CA HIS A 84 -3.11 1.07 -8.87
C HIS A 84 -3.66 2.45 -8.49
N PHE A 85 -2.83 3.48 -8.61
CA PHE A 85 -3.23 4.84 -8.26
C PHE A 85 -4.26 5.43 -9.22
N ALA A 86 -4.23 5.07 -10.51
CA ALA A 86 -5.25 5.47 -11.48
C ALA A 86 -6.63 4.92 -11.11
N LEU A 87 -6.70 3.70 -10.56
CA LEU A 87 -7.96 3.14 -10.08
C LEU A 87 -8.47 3.85 -8.81
N ILE A 88 -7.57 4.18 -7.88
CA ILE A 88 -7.91 5.01 -6.72
C ILE A 88 -8.44 6.39 -7.18
N ASP A 89 -7.78 7.03 -8.13
CA ASP A 89 -8.20 8.32 -8.70
C ASP A 89 -9.59 8.22 -9.32
N ALA A 90 -9.81 7.20 -10.16
CA ALA A 90 -11.09 6.99 -10.82
C ALA A 90 -12.23 6.83 -9.81
N LEU A 91 -12.04 6.05 -8.75
CA LEU A 91 -13.03 5.91 -7.68
C LEU A 91 -13.20 7.22 -6.91
N ARG A 92 -12.11 7.90 -6.57
CA ARG A 92 -12.16 9.16 -5.82
C ARG A 92 -12.90 10.25 -6.59
N ARG A 93 -12.68 10.37 -7.90
CA ARG A 93 -13.37 11.34 -8.76
C ARG A 93 -14.85 11.04 -8.96
N LYS A 94 -15.30 9.79 -8.79
CA LYS A 94 -16.74 9.46 -8.81
C LYS A 94 -17.50 10.13 -7.66
N VAL A 95 -16.84 10.35 -6.52
CA VAL A 95 -17.47 10.92 -5.32
C VAL A 95 -17.08 12.39 -5.09
N ASP A 96 -15.96 12.84 -5.66
CA ASP A 96 -15.45 14.21 -5.56
C ASP A 96 -14.57 14.52 -6.77
N ALA A 97 -15.18 15.02 -7.86
CA ALA A 97 -14.50 15.26 -9.14
C ALA A 97 -13.33 16.26 -9.04
N ALA A 98 -13.37 17.17 -8.06
CA ALA A 98 -12.37 18.21 -7.85
C ALA A 98 -11.12 17.70 -7.09
N ARG A 99 -11.22 16.59 -6.35
CA ARG A 99 -10.15 16.11 -5.46
C ARG A 99 -9.77 14.66 -5.75
N GLY A 100 -9.04 14.48 -6.84
CA GLY A 100 -8.46 13.19 -7.26
C GLY A 100 -7.14 12.82 -6.57
N VAL A 101 -6.52 11.77 -7.12
CA VAL A 101 -5.19 11.24 -6.80
C VAL A 101 -4.39 11.24 -8.10
N ASP A 102 -3.16 11.74 -8.09
CA ASP A 102 -2.30 11.72 -9.26
C ASP A 102 -1.58 10.37 -9.38
N ALA A 103 -1.93 9.63 -10.43
CA ALA A 103 -1.39 8.30 -10.66
C ALA A 103 0.11 8.31 -10.99
N LEU A 104 0.59 9.36 -11.65
CA LEU A 104 1.99 9.48 -12.02
C LEU A 104 2.87 9.73 -10.79
N THR A 105 2.44 10.59 -9.87
CA THR A 105 3.10 10.81 -8.57
C THR A 105 3.25 9.49 -7.81
N GLY A 106 2.18 8.69 -7.74
CA GLY A 106 2.22 7.37 -7.09
C GLY A 106 3.20 6.42 -7.78
N ALA A 107 3.21 6.36 -9.12
CA ALA A 107 4.11 5.52 -9.89
C ALA A 107 5.58 5.92 -9.75
N ILE A 108 5.89 7.22 -9.87
CA ILE A 108 7.25 7.76 -9.72
C ILE A 108 7.77 7.45 -8.32
N GLY A 109 6.98 7.73 -7.29
CA GLY A 109 7.40 7.46 -5.91
C GLY A 109 7.62 5.97 -5.65
N THR A 110 6.83 5.09 -6.28
CA THR A 110 7.07 3.63 -6.24
C THR A 110 8.37 3.25 -6.95
N GLY A 111 8.65 3.87 -8.11
CA GLY A 111 9.88 3.66 -8.85
C GLY A 111 11.12 4.11 -8.07
N ILE A 112 11.05 5.24 -7.36
CA ILE A 112 12.10 5.72 -6.46
C ILE A 112 12.35 4.68 -5.37
N TRP A 113 11.31 4.21 -4.68
CA TRP A 113 11.47 3.16 -3.67
C TRP A 113 12.05 1.85 -4.24
N TRP A 114 11.64 1.46 -5.45
CA TRP A 114 12.11 0.22 -6.08
C TRP A 114 13.60 0.26 -6.48
N LEU A 115 14.07 1.38 -7.05
CA LEU A 115 15.46 1.54 -7.47
C LEU A 115 16.43 1.30 -6.32
N THR A 116 15.95 1.51 -5.11
CA THR A 116 16.81 1.58 -3.95
C THR A 116 16.66 0.38 -3.03
N PHE A 117 15.53 -0.32 -3.08
CA PHE A 117 15.40 -1.68 -2.53
C PHE A 117 16.45 -2.68 -3.09
N THR A 118 17.09 -2.37 -4.22
CA THR A 118 18.15 -3.21 -4.83
C THR A 118 19.57 -2.86 -4.40
N HIS A 119 19.75 -1.86 -3.53
CA HIS A 119 21.05 -1.46 -3.01
C HIS A 119 21.17 -1.88 -1.53
N TYR A 120 22.15 -2.73 -1.23
CA TYR A 120 22.53 -3.06 0.16
C TYR A 120 24.01 -2.71 0.32
N SER A 121 24.28 -1.65 1.09
CA SER A 121 25.63 -1.24 1.44
C SER A 121 25.66 -0.77 2.89
N SER A 122 26.74 -1.12 3.60
CA SER A 122 26.96 -0.66 4.97
C SER A 122 27.59 0.73 5.04
N GLU A 123 27.94 1.37 3.91
CA GLU A 123 28.53 2.71 3.96
C GLU A 123 27.51 3.75 4.42
N PRO A 124 27.91 4.75 5.24
CA PRO A 124 26.98 5.73 5.82
C PRO A 124 26.14 6.51 4.81
N ILE A 125 26.69 6.79 3.63
CA ILE A 125 25.97 7.50 2.57
C ILE A 125 24.78 6.69 2.06
N PHE A 126 24.93 5.37 1.92
CA PHE A 126 23.84 4.50 1.47
C PHE A 126 22.80 4.30 2.56
N GLN A 127 23.20 4.21 3.83
CA GLN A 127 22.24 4.18 4.96
C GLN A 127 21.39 5.47 5.03
N ALA A 128 21.99 6.63 4.74
CA ALA A 128 21.25 7.89 4.68
C ALA A 128 20.26 7.91 3.50
N LEU A 129 20.65 7.36 2.35
CA LEU A 129 19.78 7.20 1.20
C LEU A 129 18.62 6.24 1.52
N ASP A 130 18.89 5.08 2.13
CA ASP A 130 17.88 4.11 2.59
C ASP A 130 16.81 4.76 3.48
N ALA A 131 17.23 5.66 4.39
CA ALA A 131 16.31 6.39 5.25
C ALA A 131 15.43 7.38 4.47
N ILE A 132 16.00 8.12 3.52
CA ILE A 132 15.26 9.03 2.63
C ILE A 132 14.25 8.26 1.78
N GLU A 133 14.62 7.07 1.32
CA GLU A 133 13.78 6.22 0.49
C GLU A 133 12.65 5.58 1.27
N LEU A 134 12.92 5.11 2.48
CA LEU A 134 11.89 4.64 3.39
C LEU A 134 10.88 5.75 3.66
N ALA A 135 11.34 7.00 3.85
CA ALA A 135 10.47 8.15 3.99
C ALA A 135 9.64 8.41 2.72
N ALA A 136 10.26 8.34 1.54
CA ALA A 136 9.58 8.53 0.26
C ALA A 136 8.53 7.43 -0.01
N GLY A 137 8.88 6.16 0.17
CA GLY A 137 7.96 5.03 0.05
C GLY A 137 6.81 5.13 1.05
N THR A 138 7.09 5.50 2.30
CA THR A 138 6.06 5.76 3.31
C THR A 138 5.12 6.87 2.85
N ALA A 139 5.64 7.99 2.35
CA ALA A 139 4.83 9.11 1.86
C ALA A 139 3.90 8.70 0.70
N VAL A 140 4.39 7.89 -0.25
CA VAL A 140 3.61 7.37 -1.40
C VAL A 140 2.44 6.50 -0.94
N ILE A 141 2.68 5.61 0.00
CA ILE A 141 1.66 4.69 0.51
C ILE A 141 0.64 5.45 1.36
N LEU A 142 1.07 6.40 2.18
CA LEU A 142 0.16 7.28 2.92
C LEU A 142 -0.67 8.15 1.98
N TYR A 143 -0.09 8.62 0.88
CA TYR A 143 -0.80 9.36 -0.16
C TYR A 143 -1.92 8.52 -0.77
N GLY A 144 -1.62 7.28 -1.18
CA GLY A 144 -2.62 6.34 -1.71
C GLY A 144 -3.70 5.99 -0.69
N GLN A 145 -3.30 5.66 0.55
CA GLN A 145 -4.23 5.32 1.62
C GLN A 145 -5.14 6.50 1.98
N ARG A 146 -4.63 7.73 1.95
CA ARG A 146 -5.43 8.94 2.17
C ARG A 146 -6.50 9.09 1.08
N GLY A 147 -6.14 8.84 -0.18
CA GLY A 147 -7.08 8.82 -1.30
C GLY A 147 -8.19 7.78 -1.11
N LEU A 148 -7.81 6.53 -0.81
CA LEU A 148 -8.75 5.43 -0.51
C LEU A 148 -9.67 5.76 0.67
N ASN A 149 -9.12 6.25 1.78
CA ASN A 149 -9.91 6.61 2.95
C ASN A 149 -10.89 7.75 2.65
N ALA A 150 -10.49 8.72 1.82
CA ALA A 150 -11.36 9.81 1.40
C ALA A 150 -12.50 9.30 0.52
N TYR A 151 -12.22 8.35 -0.39
CA TYR A 151 -13.25 7.65 -1.15
C TYR A 151 -14.23 6.91 -0.23
N TRP A 152 -13.73 6.05 0.66
CA TRP A 152 -14.57 5.29 1.60
C TRP A 152 -15.43 6.15 2.52
N ARG A 153 -14.95 7.35 2.85
CA ARG A 153 -15.71 8.33 3.64
C ARG A 153 -16.85 8.98 2.86
N ALA A 154 -16.66 9.21 1.56
CA ALA A 154 -17.56 10.01 0.73
C ALA A 154 -18.51 9.16 -0.12
N ARG A 155 -18.25 7.86 -0.31
CA ARG A 155 -19.11 7.01 -1.12
C ARG A 155 -20.51 6.85 -0.51
N PRO A 156 -21.56 6.70 -1.34
CA PRO A 156 -22.90 6.37 -0.86
C PRO A 156 -22.95 5.00 -0.16
N GLY A 157 -23.90 4.83 0.77
CA GLY A 157 -24.14 3.57 1.48
C GLY A 157 -23.72 3.61 2.94
N THR A 158 -23.57 2.42 3.55
CA THR A 158 -23.22 2.29 4.97
C THR A 158 -21.86 2.94 5.25
N PRO A 159 -21.76 3.79 6.29
CA PRO A 159 -20.51 4.42 6.65
C PRO A 159 -19.40 3.39 6.90
N VAL A 160 -18.27 3.56 6.21
CA VAL A 160 -17.10 2.72 6.40
C VAL A 160 -16.31 3.25 7.60
N ALA A 161 -16.32 2.50 8.69
CA ALA A 161 -15.61 2.87 9.92
C ALA A 161 -14.08 2.81 9.72
N GLU A 162 -13.40 3.68 10.46
CA GLU A 162 -11.95 3.54 10.65
C GLU A 162 -11.70 2.52 11.76
N ARG A 163 -10.89 1.50 11.49
CA ARG A 163 -10.68 0.38 12.42
C ARG A 163 -9.32 -0.27 12.26
N VAL A 164 -8.66 -0.51 13.39
CA VAL A 164 -7.51 -1.41 13.55
C VAL A 164 -8.04 -2.79 13.93
N THR A 165 -7.59 -3.84 13.24
CA THR A 165 -7.97 -5.22 13.52
C THR A 165 -6.94 -5.90 14.44
N GLU A 166 -7.28 -7.07 14.97
CA GLU A 166 -6.31 -7.90 15.73
C GLU A 166 -5.08 -8.28 14.89
N VAL A 167 -5.30 -8.60 13.61
CA VAL A 167 -4.22 -8.88 12.66
C VAL A 167 -3.30 -7.68 12.47
N ASP A 168 -3.85 -6.45 12.44
CA ASP A 168 -3.03 -5.24 12.35
C ASP A 168 -2.15 -5.05 13.60
N TRP A 169 -2.69 -5.35 14.79
CA TRP A 169 -1.92 -5.29 16.04
C TRP A 169 -0.81 -6.33 16.10
N VAL A 170 -1.09 -7.57 15.68
CA VAL A 170 -0.07 -8.63 15.56
C VAL A 170 1.02 -8.20 14.58
N ALA A 171 0.64 -7.71 13.39
CA ALA A 171 1.58 -7.23 12.39
C ALA A 171 2.44 -6.07 12.93
N LEU A 172 1.84 -5.15 13.68
CA LEU A 172 2.54 -4.05 14.32
C LEU A 172 3.54 -4.53 15.37
N GLY A 173 3.17 -5.51 16.19
CA GLY A 173 4.07 -6.13 17.17
C GLY A 173 5.26 -6.84 16.52
N VAL A 174 5.03 -7.58 15.43
CA VAL A 174 6.08 -8.23 14.64
C VAL A 174 7.01 -7.19 14.01
N ALA A 175 6.45 -6.16 13.38
CA ALA A 175 7.23 -5.08 12.77
C ALA A 175 8.06 -4.33 13.82
N ALA A 176 7.47 -3.99 14.97
CA ALA A 176 8.18 -3.33 16.07
C ALA A 176 9.34 -4.19 16.60
N SER A 177 9.11 -5.50 16.77
CA SER A 177 10.15 -6.44 17.21
C SER A 177 11.28 -6.53 16.20
N PHE A 178 10.95 -6.59 14.91
CA PHE A 178 11.93 -6.60 13.83
C PHE A 178 12.77 -5.31 13.81
N ALA A 179 12.14 -4.13 13.82
CA ALA A 179 12.84 -2.85 13.89
C ALA A 179 13.77 -2.77 15.11
N PHE A 180 13.30 -3.21 16.27
CA PHE A 180 14.09 -3.22 17.50
C PHE A 180 15.34 -4.11 17.36
N LEU A 181 15.17 -5.34 16.87
CA LEU A 181 16.29 -6.27 16.67
C LEU A 181 17.31 -5.73 15.65
N THR A 182 16.83 -5.11 14.56
CA THR A 182 17.70 -4.48 13.56
C THR A 182 18.49 -3.32 14.17
N LEU A 183 17.84 -2.46 14.96
CA LEU A 183 18.51 -1.33 15.63
C LEU A 183 19.57 -1.82 16.62
N VAL A 184 19.25 -2.83 17.44
CA VAL A 184 20.20 -3.42 18.38
C VAL A 184 21.39 -4.01 17.63
N GLY A 185 21.15 -4.75 16.55
CA GLY A 185 22.21 -5.30 15.69
C GLY A 185 23.12 -4.22 15.11
N ALA A 186 22.54 -3.12 14.63
CA ALA A 186 23.30 -1.99 14.09
C ALA A 186 24.16 -1.30 15.17
N LEU A 187 23.65 -1.16 16.40
CA LEU A 187 24.36 -0.52 17.51
C LEU A 187 25.43 -1.41 18.15
N MET A 188 25.26 -2.73 18.10
CA MET A 188 26.18 -3.71 18.70
C MET A 188 27.17 -4.31 17.70
N GLY A 189 27.06 -3.97 16.41
CA GLY A 189 28.00 -4.40 15.38
C GLY A 189 29.42 -3.87 15.64
N PRO A 190 30.47 -4.58 15.18
CA PRO A 190 31.83 -4.12 15.35
C PRO A 190 32.02 -2.75 14.68
N ALA A 191 32.59 -1.79 15.43
CA ALA A 191 33.02 -0.52 14.87
C ALA A 191 34.15 -0.79 13.87
N SER A 192 33.83 -0.74 12.58
CA SER A 192 34.80 -0.77 11.48
C SER A 192 35.39 0.61 11.27
#